data_AF-A0A8J4UAA3-F1
#
_entry.id   AF-A0A8J4UAA3-F1
#
_cell.length_a   1.000
_cell.length_b   1.000
_cell.length_c   1.000
_cell.angle_alpha   90.00
_cell.angle_beta   90.00
_cell.angle_gamma   90.00
#
_symmetry.space_group_name_H-M   'P 1'
#
loop_
_entity.id
_entity.type
_entity.pdbx_description
1 polymer ?
#
loop_
_entity_poly.entity_id
_entity_poly.type
_entity_poly.pdbx_seq_one_letter_code
_entity_poly.pdbx_strand_id
1 'polypeptide(L)'
;EFSHWKVNSLATEKRDFFKAPLPLSPEFLRNLRLLGRRPTLQQIHENLIKKYGTHFLVSATLGGEESLTIFLDKQKLSKKSEVNGNSSTVSLEILHQLAASYFTDRESTLRRLHHLQIATSAIKVTETRTGPLGCSNYDSLDSVSSVLVHSPENKIHLKGLQDVLPDFLRNRFVEAALSYVACNSEGELLCRNNDCWCRCSVKFPDCNCPFLDIRAMEESLRKSRETWITLNNDFIESDEFKAFLKKLPTDRFLNSSAILKFWSLDTALQRRHTQLETSTKLILGKANKIVRKLFTLSKRCPKQPKISLPRE
;
A
#
# COMPACT_ATOMS: atom_id res chain seq x y z
N GLU A 1 -12.52 -25.25 -2.21
CA GLU A 1 -11.96 -24.33 -3.23
C GLU A 1 -13.01 -23.29 -3.61
N PHE A 2 -12.75 -22.03 -3.28
CA PHE A 2 -13.61 -20.90 -3.66
C PHE A 2 -13.10 -20.33 -4.99
N SER A 3 -13.98 -20.18 -5.98
CA SER A 3 -13.67 -19.47 -7.23
C SER A 3 -13.85 -17.96 -7.00
N HIS A 4 -12.83 -17.17 -7.28
CA HIS A 4 -12.80 -15.72 -7.10
C HIS A 4 -12.85 -15.00 -8.45
N TRP A 5 -13.73 -14.01 -8.60
CA TRP A 5 -13.95 -13.26 -9.83
C TRP A 5 -13.96 -11.76 -9.52
N LYS A 6 -13.24 -10.95 -10.32
CA LYS A 6 -13.12 -9.50 -10.18
C LYS A 6 -13.20 -8.83 -11.56
N VAL A 7 -14.03 -7.80 -11.70
CA VAL A 7 -14.26 -7.05 -12.95
C VAL A 7 -14.24 -5.56 -12.62
N ASN A 8 -13.54 -4.72 -13.40
CA ASN A 8 -13.29 -3.30 -13.13
C ASN A 8 -13.71 -2.39 -14.31
N SER A 9 -14.19 -1.17 -14.05
CA SER A 9 -14.54 -0.14 -15.04
C SER A 9 -13.75 1.16 -14.81
N LEU A 10 -13.23 1.82 -15.87
CA LEU A 10 -12.42 3.06 -15.78
C LEU A 10 -12.99 4.16 -16.68
N ALA A 11 -13.33 5.31 -16.09
CA ALA A 11 -13.75 6.52 -16.82
C ALA A 11 -12.62 7.55 -16.87
N THR A 12 -12.46 8.25 -18.01
CA THR A 12 -11.45 9.30 -18.21
C THR A 12 -12.12 10.60 -18.71
N GLU A 13 -11.91 11.72 -18.00
CA GLU A 13 -12.29 13.05 -18.50
C GLU A 13 -11.01 13.86 -18.77
N LYS A 14 -10.91 14.46 -19.96
CA LYS A 14 -9.76 15.25 -20.39
C LYS A 14 -10.25 16.64 -20.81
N ARG A 15 -9.84 17.69 -20.09
CA ARG A 15 -10.08 19.09 -20.49
C ARG A 15 -8.76 19.78 -20.79
N ASP A 16 -8.64 20.34 -21.99
CA ASP A 16 -7.43 21.02 -22.47
C ASP A 16 -7.42 22.49 -22.00
N PHE A 17 -6.67 22.80 -20.93
CA PHE A 17 -6.56 24.14 -20.34
C PHE A 17 -5.45 25.02 -20.93
N PHE A 18 -4.87 24.66 -22.08
CA PHE A 18 -3.55 25.16 -22.49
C PHE A 18 -3.47 26.59 -23.08
N LYS A 19 -4.55 27.39 -23.10
CA LYS A 19 -4.53 28.71 -23.78
C LYS A 19 -5.03 29.92 -22.96
N ALA A 20 -5.58 29.73 -21.76
CA ALA A 20 -6.01 30.83 -20.90
C ALA A 20 -5.11 30.89 -19.64
N PRO A 21 -4.81 32.09 -19.11
CA PRO A 21 -4.14 32.20 -17.81
C PRO A 21 -4.99 31.47 -16.78
N LEU A 22 -4.38 30.51 -16.07
CA LEU A 22 -5.05 29.73 -15.03
C LEU A 22 -5.68 30.70 -14.02
N PRO A 23 -7.00 30.64 -13.77
CA PRO A 23 -7.63 31.48 -12.77
C PRO A 23 -7.13 31.07 -11.39
N LEU A 24 -6.18 31.84 -10.85
CA LEU A 24 -5.63 31.61 -9.51
C LEU A 24 -6.65 32.06 -8.46
N SER A 25 -6.72 31.33 -7.34
CA SER A 25 -7.66 31.68 -6.28
C SER A 25 -7.32 33.07 -5.69
N PRO A 26 -8.34 33.89 -5.35
CA PRO A 26 -8.12 35.21 -4.77
C PRO A 26 -7.26 35.16 -3.48
N GLU A 27 -7.42 34.10 -2.70
CA GLU A 27 -6.63 33.86 -1.50
C GLU A 27 -5.15 33.60 -1.80
N PHE A 28 -4.86 32.77 -2.82
CA PHE A 28 -3.49 32.50 -3.25
C PHE A 28 -2.81 33.79 -3.73
N LEU A 29 -3.51 34.57 -4.56
CA LEU A 29 -3.01 35.87 -5.03
C LEU A 29 -2.77 36.86 -3.87
N ARG A 30 -3.65 36.87 -2.86
CA ARG A 30 -3.45 37.69 -1.65
C ARG A 30 -2.19 37.28 -0.90
N ASN A 31 -1.97 35.98 -0.69
CA ASN A 31 -0.79 35.48 0.00
C ASN A 31 0.50 35.76 -0.77
N LEU A 32 0.48 35.67 -2.11
CA LEU A 32 1.61 36.09 -2.94
C LEU A 32 1.94 37.57 -2.78
N ARG A 33 0.94 38.44 -2.69
CA ARG A 33 1.16 39.88 -2.46
C ARG A 33 1.76 40.16 -1.09
N LEU A 34 1.34 39.42 -0.05
CA LEU A 34 1.84 39.59 1.32
C LEU A 34 3.32 39.22 1.49
N LEU A 35 3.87 38.36 0.63
CA LEU A 35 5.31 38.00 0.63
C LEU A 35 6.23 39.16 0.21
N GLY A 36 5.70 40.17 -0.48
CA GLY A 36 6.49 41.27 -1.03
C GLY A 36 7.42 40.86 -2.17
N ARG A 37 8.38 41.74 -2.50
CA ARG A 37 9.27 41.56 -3.67
C ARG A 37 10.49 40.66 -3.41
N ARG A 38 10.91 40.52 -2.15
CA ARG A 38 12.12 39.75 -1.76
C ARG A 38 11.85 38.91 -0.51
N PRO A 39 10.98 37.89 -0.59
CA PRO A 39 10.73 37.02 0.55
C PRO A 39 11.96 36.18 0.90
N THR A 40 12.10 35.86 2.17
CA THR A 40 13.07 34.87 2.67
C THR A 40 12.61 33.46 2.32
N LEU A 41 13.55 32.49 2.28
CA LEU A 41 13.21 31.08 2.02
C LEU A 41 12.19 30.56 3.06
N GLN A 42 12.33 30.97 4.31
CA GLN A 42 11.40 30.61 5.39
C GLN A 42 9.99 31.16 5.15
N GLN A 43 9.86 32.41 4.69
CA GLN A 43 8.55 33.00 4.36
C GLN A 43 7.87 32.27 3.21
N ILE A 44 8.62 31.87 2.19
CA ILE A 44 8.11 31.07 1.07
C ILE A 44 7.65 29.69 1.59
N HIS A 45 8.46 29.05 2.43
CA HIS A 45 8.13 27.75 3.00
C HIS A 45 6.83 27.80 3.82
N GLU A 46 6.71 28.72 4.76
CA GLU A 46 5.58 28.80 5.68
C GLU A 46 4.28 29.25 5.00
N ASN A 47 4.36 30.22 4.07
CA ASN A 47 3.17 30.83 3.49
C ASN A 47 2.74 30.22 2.14
N LEU A 48 3.67 29.59 1.40
CA LEU A 48 3.36 28.94 0.13
C LEU A 48 3.46 27.42 0.22
N ILE A 49 4.65 26.88 0.46
CA ILE A 49 4.91 25.44 0.29
C ILE A 49 4.10 24.62 1.30
N LYS A 50 4.07 25.01 2.57
CA LYS A 50 3.31 24.29 3.60
C LYS A 50 1.80 24.34 3.38
N LYS A 51 1.30 25.41 2.76
CA LYS A 51 -0.14 25.66 2.56
C LYS A 51 -0.67 25.12 1.23
N TYR A 52 0.11 25.23 0.17
CA TYR A 52 -0.30 24.93 -1.21
C TYR A 52 0.50 23.80 -1.86
N GLY A 53 1.55 23.30 -1.20
CA GLY A 53 2.44 22.27 -1.74
C GLY A 53 3.48 22.83 -2.71
N THR A 54 4.21 21.91 -3.35
CA THR A 54 5.25 22.22 -4.35
C THR A 54 4.76 22.11 -5.79
N HIS A 55 3.64 21.41 -6.01
CA HIS A 55 3.09 21.11 -7.31
C HIS A 55 1.57 21.36 -7.31
N PHE A 56 1.02 21.61 -8.49
CA PHE A 56 -0.42 21.62 -8.73
C PHE A 56 -0.81 20.52 -9.73
N LEU A 57 -2.07 20.11 -9.63
CA LEU A 57 -2.65 19.09 -10.50
C LEU A 57 -2.97 19.68 -11.87
N VAL A 58 -2.40 19.11 -12.94
CA VAL A 58 -2.75 19.46 -14.32
C VAL A 58 -3.86 18.55 -14.83
N SER A 59 -3.69 17.25 -14.65
CA SER A 59 -4.71 16.26 -14.99
C SER A 59 -4.59 15.06 -14.06
N ALA A 60 -5.71 14.52 -13.62
CA ALA A 60 -5.76 13.22 -12.95
C ALA A 60 -6.69 12.30 -13.72
N THR A 61 -6.30 11.05 -13.87
CA THR A 61 -7.26 9.96 -13.99
C THR A 61 -7.58 9.53 -12.56
N LEU A 62 -8.74 9.96 -12.06
CA LEU A 62 -9.26 9.49 -10.78
C LEU A 62 -9.98 8.17 -11.04
N GLY A 63 -9.32 7.06 -10.71
CA GLY A 63 -9.92 5.75 -10.74
C GLY A 63 -10.90 5.59 -9.58
N GLY A 64 -12.07 5.02 -9.86
CA GLY A 64 -12.92 4.43 -8.85
C GLY A 64 -12.97 2.92 -9.10
N GLU A 65 -12.84 2.12 -8.05
CA GLU A 65 -13.00 0.68 -8.13
C GLU A 65 -14.45 0.33 -7.75
N GLU A 66 -15.26 -0.04 -8.73
CA GLU A 66 -16.51 -0.76 -8.49
C GLU A 66 -16.25 -2.25 -8.72
N SER A 67 -16.38 -3.05 -7.66
CA SER A 67 -16.13 -4.49 -7.71
C SER A 67 -17.26 -5.26 -7.02
N LEU A 68 -17.74 -6.31 -7.68
CA LEU A 68 -18.67 -7.28 -7.13
C LEU A 68 -17.92 -8.58 -6.87
N THR A 69 -17.82 -8.98 -5.59
CA THR A 69 -17.23 -10.26 -5.21
C THR A 69 -18.32 -11.20 -4.70
N ILE A 70 -18.40 -12.40 -5.27
CA ILE A 70 -19.35 -13.44 -4.90
C ILE A 70 -18.56 -14.64 -4.36
N PHE A 71 -18.68 -14.92 -3.07
CA PHE A 71 -18.12 -16.12 -2.44
C PHE A 71 -19.15 -17.25 -2.48
N LEU A 72 -18.74 -18.43 -2.94
CA LEU A 72 -19.64 -19.56 -3.13
C LEU A 72 -19.11 -20.81 -2.41
N ASP A 73 -19.93 -21.35 -1.51
CA ASP A 73 -19.68 -22.61 -0.83
C ASP A 73 -20.25 -23.78 -1.66
N LYS A 74 -19.37 -24.41 -2.44
CA LYS A 74 -19.72 -25.54 -3.32
C LYS A 74 -20.38 -26.72 -2.58
N GLN A 75 -20.07 -26.92 -1.29
CA GLN A 75 -20.60 -28.05 -0.51
C GLN A 75 -22.04 -27.83 -0.05
N LYS A 76 -22.43 -26.57 0.18
CA LYS A 76 -23.81 -26.20 0.53
C LYS A 76 -24.73 -26.14 -0.69
N LEU A 77 -24.16 -25.93 -1.88
CA LEU A 77 -24.89 -25.99 -3.14
C LEU A 77 -25.24 -27.43 -3.57
N SER A 78 -24.33 -28.39 -3.41
CA SER A 78 -24.60 -29.78 -3.80
C SER A 78 -25.62 -30.48 -2.89
N LYS A 79 -25.59 -30.19 -1.57
CA LYS A 79 -26.49 -30.80 -0.57
C LYS A 79 -27.98 -30.49 -0.74
N LYS A 80 -28.34 -29.41 -1.44
CA LYS A 80 -29.75 -29.00 -1.62
C LYS A 80 -30.39 -29.53 -2.91
N SER A 81 -29.64 -30.26 -3.73
CA SER A 81 -30.14 -30.81 -5.00
C SER A 81 -31.01 -32.06 -4.86
N GLU A 82 -31.06 -32.69 -3.67
CA GLU A 82 -31.78 -33.95 -3.42
C GLU A 82 -33.14 -33.82 -2.73
N VAL A 83 -33.63 -32.61 -2.43
CA VAL A 83 -34.94 -32.43 -1.77
C VAL A 83 -35.87 -31.59 -2.63
N ASN A 84 -36.89 -32.25 -3.19
CA ASN A 84 -37.99 -31.68 -3.97
C ASN A 84 -38.59 -30.42 -3.35
N GLY A 85 -38.67 -29.35 -4.16
CA GLY A 85 -39.46 -28.14 -3.88
C GLY A 85 -39.15 -27.05 -4.90
N ASN A 86 -40.19 -26.41 -5.45
CA ASN A 86 -40.16 -25.35 -6.49
C ASN A 86 -39.48 -24.03 -6.03
N SER A 87 -38.30 -24.12 -5.42
CA SER A 87 -37.41 -22.98 -5.18
C SER A 87 -36.32 -23.03 -6.24
N SER A 88 -36.14 -21.95 -7.00
CA SER A 88 -35.15 -21.85 -8.07
C SER A 88 -33.79 -22.34 -7.57
N THR A 89 -33.38 -23.52 -8.04
CA THR A 89 -32.07 -24.08 -7.74
C THR A 89 -31.03 -23.10 -8.25
N VAL A 90 -30.17 -22.63 -7.36
CA VAL A 90 -29.12 -21.69 -7.76
C VAL A 90 -28.07 -22.49 -8.52
N SER A 91 -28.08 -22.40 -9.84
CA SER A 91 -27.02 -22.98 -10.66
C SER A 91 -25.83 -22.03 -10.74
N LEU A 92 -24.64 -22.60 -10.96
CA LEU A 92 -23.41 -21.83 -11.19
C LEU A 92 -23.57 -20.89 -12.40
N GLU A 93 -24.33 -21.31 -13.41
CA GLU A 93 -24.62 -20.55 -14.62
C GLU A 93 -25.47 -19.29 -14.34
N ILE A 94 -26.48 -19.39 -13.46
CA ILE A 94 -27.29 -18.23 -13.06
C ILE A 94 -26.42 -17.19 -12.34
N LEU A 95 -25.48 -17.62 -11.51
CA LEU A 95 -24.56 -16.69 -10.84
C LEU A 95 -23.58 -16.04 -11.80
N HIS A 96 -23.10 -16.76 -12.81
CA HIS A 96 -22.28 -16.19 -13.87
C HIS A 96 -23.05 -15.16 -14.71
N GLN A 97 -24.31 -15.46 -15.04
CA GLN A 97 -25.15 -14.53 -15.78
C GLN A 97 -25.44 -13.26 -14.96
N LEU A 98 -25.70 -13.39 -13.66
CA LEU A 98 -25.89 -12.25 -12.75
C LEU A 98 -24.60 -11.45 -12.57
N ALA A 99 -23.46 -12.11 -12.42
CA ALA A 99 -22.17 -11.40 -12.34
C ALA A 99 -21.87 -10.61 -13.63
N ALA A 100 -22.21 -11.17 -14.80
CA ALA A 100 -22.08 -10.49 -16.08
C ALA A 100 -23.05 -9.32 -16.25
N SER A 101 -24.28 -9.41 -15.70
CA SER A 101 -25.29 -8.36 -15.79
C SER A 101 -25.12 -7.22 -14.79
N TYR A 102 -24.21 -7.35 -13.82
CA TYR A 102 -24.04 -6.38 -12.73
C TYR A 102 -23.75 -4.96 -13.22
N PHE A 103 -22.87 -4.78 -14.21
CA PHE A 103 -22.55 -3.44 -14.73
C PHE A 103 -23.62 -2.89 -15.68
N THR A 104 -24.50 -3.73 -16.21
CA THR A 104 -25.60 -3.29 -17.10
C THR A 104 -26.89 -2.98 -16.34
N ASP A 105 -27.19 -3.73 -15.28
CA ASP A 105 -28.40 -3.59 -14.48
C ASP A 105 -28.11 -3.91 -13.01
N ARG A 106 -27.42 -2.96 -12.36
CA ARG A 106 -26.84 -3.11 -11.02
C ARG A 106 -27.89 -3.40 -9.96
N GLU A 107 -28.96 -2.60 -9.94
CA GLU A 107 -29.93 -2.62 -8.84
C GLU A 107 -30.77 -3.91 -8.86
N SER A 108 -31.20 -4.37 -10.03
CA SER A 108 -31.92 -5.64 -10.15
C SER A 108 -31.02 -6.83 -9.84
N THR A 109 -29.77 -6.80 -10.30
CA THR A 109 -28.77 -7.85 -10.09
C THR A 109 -28.45 -8.00 -8.61
N LEU A 110 -28.17 -6.90 -7.90
CA LEU A 110 -27.89 -6.94 -6.46
C LEU A 110 -29.07 -7.41 -5.65
N ARG A 111 -30.29 -6.93 -5.94
CA ARG A 111 -31.51 -7.43 -5.27
C ARG A 111 -31.62 -8.94 -5.41
N ARG A 112 -31.41 -9.45 -6.64
CA ARG A 112 -31.47 -10.89 -6.91
C ARG A 112 -30.36 -11.67 -6.22
N LEU A 113 -29.14 -11.16 -6.21
CA LEU A 113 -28.00 -11.76 -5.51
C LEU A 113 -28.20 -11.79 -3.98
N HIS A 114 -28.75 -10.73 -3.39
CA HIS A 114 -29.11 -10.70 -1.96
C HIS A 114 -30.23 -11.69 -1.63
N HIS A 115 -31.26 -11.80 -2.48
CA HIS A 115 -32.28 -12.83 -2.32
C HIS A 115 -31.68 -14.24 -2.34
N LEU A 116 -30.73 -14.52 -3.25
CA LEU A 116 -30.05 -15.81 -3.29
C LEU A 116 -29.16 -16.05 -2.07
N GLN A 117 -28.46 -15.03 -1.58
CA GLN A 117 -27.67 -15.09 -0.35
C GLN A 117 -28.55 -15.47 0.86
N ILE A 118 -29.72 -14.84 1.02
CA ILE A 118 -30.65 -15.13 2.12
C ILE A 118 -31.28 -16.52 1.95
N ALA A 119 -31.72 -16.88 0.74
CA ALA A 119 -32.45 -18.13 0.50
C ALA A 119 -31.57 -19.38 0.55
N THR A 120 -30.29 -19.26 0.18
CA THR A 120 -29.38 -20.41 0.10
C THR A 120 -28.37 -20.48 1.23
N SER A 121 -27.96 -19.35 1.81
CA SER A 121 -26.81 -19.25 2.73
C SER A 121 -25.51 -19.90 2.21
N ALA A 122 -25.48 -20.26 0.92
CA ALA A 122 -24.36 -20.89 0.23
C ALA A 122 -23.49 -19.82 -0.47
N ILE A 123 -23.96 -18.58 -0.49
CA ILE A 123 -23.38 -17.48 -1.24
C ILE A 123 -23.25 -16.29 -0.30
N LYS A 124 -22.10 -15.61 -0.36
CA LYS A 124 -21.89 -14.33 0.31
C LYS A 124 -21.47 -13.31 -0.75
N VAL A 125 -22.22 -12.22 -0.85
CA VAL A 125 -22.00 -11.17 -1.84
C VAL A 125 -21.45 -9.94 -1.14
N THR A 126 -20.37 -9.39 -1.69
CA THR A 126 -19.76 -8.15 -1.21
C THR A 126 -19.54 -7.22 -2.39
N GLU A 127 -20.23 -6.09 -2.39
CA GLU A 127 -20.01 -4.98 -3.31
C GLU A 127 -19.02 -4.01 -2.66
N THR A 128 -17.97 -3.64 -3.38
CA THR A 128 -17.04 -2.59 -2.97
C THR A 128 -17.08 -1.48 -4.01
N ARG A 129 -17.42 -0.26 -3.59
CA ARG A 129 -17.37 0.91 -4.45
C ARG A 129 -16.40 1.92 -3.85
N THR A 130 -15.36 2.23 -4.59
CA THR A 130 -14.54 3.40 -4.36
C THR A 130 -14.78 4.36 -5.51
N GLY A 131 -15.14 5.61 -5.22
CA GLY A 131 -15.39 6.63 -6.24
C GLY A 131 -14.78 7.98 -5.88
N PRO A 132 -14.50 8.86 -6.86
CA PRO A 132 -14.07 10.22 -6.57
C PRO A 132 -15.10 10.92 -5.68
N LEU A 133 -14.59 11.71 -4.71
CA LEU A 133 -15.40 12.54 -3.82
C LEU A 133 -16.40 13.36 -4.63
N GLY A 134 -17.70 13.05 -4.53
CA GLY A 134 -18.77 13.91 -5.05
C GLY A 134 -19.84 13.26 -5.94
N CYS A 135 -19.82 11.95 -6.22
CA CYS A 135 -20.82 11.32 -7.12
C CYS A 135 -21.76 10.29 -6.46
N SER A 136 -22.03 10.39 -5.16
CA SER A 136 -23.04 9.56 -4.49
C SER A 136 -23.94 10.42 -3.60
N ASN A 137 -25.26 10.25 -3.76
CA ASN A 137 -26.26 10.81 -2.84
C ASN A 137 -25.97 10.30 -1.42
N TYR A 138 -26.18 11.19 -0.46
CA TYR A 138 -25.79 11.09 0.95
C TYR A 138 -26.36 9.85 1.71
N ASP A 139 -27.30 9.12 1.10
CA ASP A 139 -28.01 8.00 1.72
C ASP A 139 -27.28 6.64 1.65
N SER A 140 -26.11 6.57 1.01
CA SER A 140 -25.34 5.31 0.85
C SER A 140 -23.86 5.45 1.23
N LEU A 141 -23.60 6.16 2.33
CA LEU A 141 -22.25 6.39 2.86
C LEU A 141 -21.60 5.15 3.49
N ASP A 142 -22.38 4.16 3.94
CA ASP A 142 -21.84 2.95 4.58
C ASP A 142 -21.16 1.98 3.59
N SER A 143 -21.29 2.20 2.27
CA SER A 143 -20.74 1.31 1.23
C SER A 143 -19.77 1.98 0.25
N VAL A 144 -19.54 3.30 0.37
CA VAL A 144 -18.72 4.06 -0.59
C VAL A 144 -17.54 4.70 0.14
N SER A 145 -16.36 4.09 0.02
CA SER A 145 -15.12 4.72 0.47
C SER A 145 -14.66 5.74 -0.58
N SER A 146 -14.48 6.98 -0.16
CA SER A 146 -13.95 8.05 -1.02
C SER A 146 -12.59 7.66 -1.59
N VAL A 147 -12.40 7.82 -2.91
CA VAL A 147 -11.09 7.67 -3.55
C VAL A 147 -10.20 8.82 -3.10
N LEU A 148 -9.16 8.47 -2.34
CA LEU A 148 -8.08 9.39 -2.04
C LEU A 148 -7.31 9.66 -3.34
N VAL A 149 -6.95 10.91 -3.59
CA VAL A 149 -6.12 11.29 -4.75
C VAL A 149 -4.84 10.44 -4.82
N HIS A 150 -4.29 10.02 -3.68
CA HIS A 150 -3.10 9.18 -3.55
C HIS A 150 -3.32 7.66 -3.77
N SER A 151 -4.50 7.21 -4.20
CA SER A 151 -4.71 5.79 -4.51
C SER A 151 -3.74 5.32 -5.62
N PRO A 152 -3.16 4.11 -5.50
CA PRO A 152 -2.19 3.60 -6.48
C PRO A 152 -2.76 3.42 -7.90
N GLU A 153 -4.08 3.46 -8.03
CA GLU A 153 -4.82 3.36 -9.29
C GLU A 153 -4.93 4.69 -10.02
N ASN A 154 -4.64 5.81 -9.36
CA ASN A 154 -4.76 7.14 -9.93
C ASN A 154 -3.52 7.52 -10.73
N LYS A 155 -3.72 7.98 -11.97
CA LYS A 155 -2.66 8.56 -12.79
C LYS A 155 -2.70 10.08 -12.67
N ILE A 156 -1.84 10.61 -11.81
CA ILE A 156 -1.74 12.04 -11.53
C ILE A 156 -0.63 12.65 -12.38
N HIS A 157 -0.95 13.72 -13.10
CA HIS A 157 0.01 14.57 -13.80
C HIS A 157 0.14 15.88 -13.03
N LEU A 158 1.32 16.06 -12.44
CA LEU A 158 1.66 17.21 -11.64
C LEU A 158 2.55 18.17 -12.45
N LYS A 159 2.39 19.46 -12.21
CA LYS A 159 3.28 20.51 -12.69
C LYS A 159 3.74 21.36 -11.53
N GLY A 160 4.97 21.85 -11.60
CA GLY A 160 5.58 22.58 -10.50
C GLY A 160 4.87 23.91 -10.28
N LEU A 161 4.61 24.27 -9.02
CA LEU A 161 3.90 25.50 -8.68
C LEU A 161 4.66 26.75 -9.14
N GLN A 162 5.98 26.66 -9.34
CA GLN A 162 6.79 27.73 -9.90
C GLN A 162 6.26 28.26 -11.25
N ASP A 163 5.58 27.42 -12.03
CA ASP A 163 5.11 27.81 -13.37
C ASP A 163 3.96 28.83 -13.33
N VAL A 164 3.23 28.90 -12.21
CA VAL A 164 2.19 29.91 -11.98
C VAL A 164 2.66 31.09 -11.13
N LEU A 165 3.92 31.06 -10.67
CA LEU A 165 4.50 32.15 -9.89
C LEU A 165 5.09 33.24 -10.79
N PRO A 166 5.11 34.51 -10.32
CA PRO A 166 5.87 35.58 -10.94
C PRO A 166 7.36 35.23 -11.09
N ASP A 167 7.99 35.67 -12.18
CA ASP A 167 9.37 35.29 -12.53
C ASP A 167 10.38 35.55 -11.41
N PHE A 168 10.24 36.68 -10.71
CA PHE A 168 11.13 37.04 -9.60
C PHE A 168 11.05 36.09 -8.39
N LEU A 169 9.97 35.30 -8.26
CA LEU A 169 9.79 34.32 -7.19
C LEU A 169 10.18 32.90 -7.59
N ARG A 170 10.21 32.57 -8.89
CA ARG A 170 10.39 31.18 -9.36
C ARG A 170 11.64 30.52 -8.79
N ASN A 171 12.80 31.15 -8.95
CA ASN A 171 14.08 30.58 -8.50
C ASN A 171 14.12 30.39 -6.99
N ARG A 172 13.67 31.39 -6.22
CA ARG A 172 13.60 31.30 -4.75
C ARG A 172 12.59 30.26 -4.27
N PHE A 173 11.49 30.10 -4.99
CA PHE A 173 10.51 29.06 -4.71
C PHE A 173 11.09 27.67 -4.93
N VAL A 174 11.81 27.46 -6.04
CA VAL A 174 12.48 26.18 -6.32
C VAL A 174 13.51 25.87 -5.23
N GLU A 175 14.34 26.84 -4.83
CA GLU A 175 15.31 26.68 -3.75
C GLU A 175 14.65 26.31 -2.41
N ALA A 176 13.56 27.01 -2.04
CA ALA A 176 12.78 26.71 -0.85
C ALA A 176 12.10 25.33 -0.93
N ALA A 177 11.57 24.96 -2.10
CA ALA A 177 10.91 23.68 -2.35
C ALA A 177 11.90 22.51 -2.29
N LEU A 178 13.09 22.67 -2.85
CA LEU A 178 14.15 21.67 -2.76
C LEU A 178 14.65 21.51 -1.33
N SER A 179 14.81 22.61 -0.58
CA SER A 179 15.14 22.56 0.85
C SER A 179 14.04 21.86 1.66
N TYR A 180 12.77 22.13 1.35
CA TYR A 180 11.62 21.45 1.97
C TYR A 180 11.65 19.94 1.73
N VAL A 181 11.83 19.52 0.47
CA VAL A 181 11.76 18.09 0.07
C VAL A 181 13.01 17.33 0.49
N ALA A 182 14.21 17.91 0.32
CA ALA A 182 15.46 17.22 0.58
C ALA A 182 15.87 17.24 2.06
N CYS A 183 15.52 18.31 2.78
CA CYS A 183 15.97 18.57 4.15
C CYS A 183 14.82 18.60 5.16
N ASN A 184 13.62 18.13 4.79
CA ASN A 184 12.41 18.10 5.63
C ASN A 184 12.06 19.43 6.32
N SER A 185 12.44 20.57 5.74
CA SER A 185 12.30 21.91 6.37
C SER A 185 13.15 22.14 7.64
N GLU A 186 14.04 21.21 7.96
CA GLU A 186 14.91 21.25 9.14
C GLU A 186 16.31 21.82 8.80
N GLY A 187 16.57 22.08 7.52
CA GLY A 187 17.80 22.65 7.00
C GLY A 187 17.64 23.29 5.62
N GLU A 188 18.74 23.83 5.11
CA GLU A 188 18.82 24.48 3.80
C GLU A 188 19.64 23.62 2.84
N LEU A 189 19.16 23.42 1.61
CA LEU A 189 19.88 22.66 0.60
C LEU A 189 20.96 23.53 -0.05
N LEU A 190 22.22 23.14 0.09
CA LEU A 190 23.36 23.80 -0.54
C LEU A 190 23.92 22.91 -1.66
N CYS A 191 24.01 23.44 -2.87
CA CYS A 191 24.58 22.76 -4.03
C CYS A 191 25.91 23.40 -4.45
N ARG A 192 26.97 22.60 -4.59
CA ARG A 192 28.26 23.03 -5.14
C ARG A 192 28.83 21.95 -6.04
N ASN A 193 29.20 22.31 -7.27
CA ASN A 193 29.82 21.39 -8.25
C ASN A 193 29.01 20.08 -8.45
N ASN A 194 27.68 20.18 -8.62
CA ASN A 194 26.73 19.06 -8.73
C ASN A 194 26.60 18.17 -7.48
N ASP A 195 27.27 18.50 -6.37
CA ASP A 195 27.05 17.87 -5.08
C ASP A 195 26.14 18.78 -4.25
N CYS A 196 24.94 18.30 -3.89
CA CYS A 196 24.07 19.00 -2.95
C CYS A 196 23.99 18.30 -1.59
N TRP A 197 23.93 19.07 -0.50
CA TRP A 197 23.77 18.57 0.88
C TRP A 197 22.90 19.52 1.72
N CYS A 198 22.28 19.02 2.79
CA CYS A 198 21.54 19.89 3.71
C CYS A 198 22.46 20.46 4.78
N ARG A 199 22.47 21.79 4.89
CA ARG A 199 22.95 22.51 6.05
C ARG A 199 21.85 22.51 7.11
N CYS A 200 21.99 21.63 8.09
CA CYS A 200 21.06 21.52 9.19
C CYS A 200 21.01 22.76 10.06
N SER A 201 19.81 23.11 10.54
CA SER A 201 19.63 24.18 11.50
C SER A 201 20.11 23.76 12.89
N VAL A 202 20.38 24.74 13.76
CA VAL A 202 20.85 24.49 15.14
C VAL A 202 19.83 23.69 15.96
N LYS A 203 18.53 23.80 15.64
CA LYS A 203 17.45 23.06 16.31
C LYS A 203 17.37 21.59 15.88
N PHE A 204 17.88 21.27 14.70
CA PHE A 204 17.77 19.96 14.06
C PHE A 204 19.12 19.53 13.52
N PRO A 205 20.13 19.27 14.37
CA PRO A 205 21.50 18.98 13.93
C PRO A 205 21.59 17.74 13.04
N ASP A 206 20.65 16.80 13.20
CA ASP A 206 20.57 15.53 12.47
C ASP A 206 19.51 15.56 11.35
N CYS A 207 19.18 16.73 10.79
CA CYS A 207 18.18 16.87 9.71
C CYS A 207 18.43 15.99 8.48
N ASN A 208 19.68 15.56 8.28
CA ASN A 208 20.11 14.66 7.21
C ASN A 208 19.76 13.19 7.48
N CYS A 209 19.45 12.84 8.72
CA CYS A 209 19.21 11.47 9.15
C CYS A 209 17.76 11.07 8.85
N PRO A 210 17.52 10.06 7.99
CA PRO A 210 16.17 9.62 7.66
C PRO A 210 15.58 8.75 8.78
N PHE A 211 15.32 9.33 9.95
CA PHE A 211 14.89 8.60 11.15
C PHE A 211 13.61 7.79 10.93
N LEU A 212 12.65 8.31 10.17
CA LEU A 212 11.41 7.60 9.86
C LEU A 212 11.67 6.34 9.04
N ASP A 213 12.53 6.42 8.03
CA ASP A 213 12.89 5.26 7.20
C ASP A 213 13.71 4.25 8.01
N ILE A 214 14.64 4.71 8.85
CA ILE A 214 15.42 3.85 9.75
C ILE A 214 14.48 3.09 10.68
N ARG A 215 13.57 3.80 11.36
CA ARG A 215 12.57 3.18 12.25
C ARG A 215 11.67 2.19 11.51
N ALA A 216 11.26 2.50 10.28
CA ALA A 216 10.47 1.58 9.45
C ALA A 216 11.25 0.30 9.10
N MET A 217 12.55 0.40 8.82
CA MET A 217 13.41 -0.75 8.57
C MET A 217 13.62 -1.59 9.85
N GLU A 218 13.83 -0.96 11.01
CA GLU A 218 13.92 -1.64 12.31
C GLU A 218 12.64 -2.40 12.63
N GLU A 219 11.48 -1.78 12.42
CA GLU A 219 10.18 -2.40 12.61
C GLU A 219 9.97 -3.58 11.65
N SER A 220 10.43 -3.48 10.40
CA SER A 220 10.41 -4.60 9.46
C SER A 220 11.31 -5.76 9.90
N LEU A 221 12.44 -5.49 10.54
CA LEU A 221 13.29 -6.53 11.13
C LEU A 221 12.62 -7.18 12.33
N ARG A 222 11.95 -6.38 13.19
CA ARG A 222 11.16 -6.87 14.32
C ARG A 222 10.08 -7.85 13.85
N LYS A 223 9.31 -7.47 12.83
CA LYS A 223 8.30 -8.35 12.20
C LYS A 223 8.91 -9.63 11.60
N SER A 224 10.09 -9.53 11.00
CA SER A 224 10.80 -10.71 10.45
C SER A 224 11.20 -11.68 11.57
N ARG A 225 11.64 -11.17 12.72
CA ARG A 225 11.94 -11.97 13.92
C ARG A 225 10.68 -12.64 14.46
N GLU A 226 9.58 -11.90 14.59
CA GLU A 226 8.29 -12.46 15.04
C GLU A 226 7.83 -13.58 14.12
N THR A 227 7.87 -13.36 12.80
CA THR A 227 7.50 -14.38 11.81
C THR A 227 8.35 -15.64 11.94
N TRP A 228 9.67 -15.50 12.17
CA TRP A 228 10.56 -16.63 12.39
C TRP A 228 10.22 -17.41 13.67
N ILE A 229 9.93 -16.70 14.78
CA ILE A 229 9.49 -17.32 16.04
C ILE A 229 8.19 -18.11 15.82
N THR A 230 7.21 -17.51 15.15
CA THR A 230 5.94 -18.17 14.83
C THR A 230 6.16 -19.43 13.99
N LEU A 231 6.94 -19.37 12.91
CA LEU A 231 7.22 -20.55 12.09
C LEU A 231 7.91 -21.67 12.88
N ASN A 232 8.83 -21.32 13.78
CA ASN A 232 9.52 -22.30 14.62
C ASN A 232 8.56 -22.94 15.64
N ASN A 233 7.67 -22.14 16.24
CA ASN A 233 6.64 -22.64 17.14
C ASN A 233 5.63 -23.53 16.39
N ASP A 234 5.19 -23.14 15.18
CA ASP A 234 4.30 -23.94 14.33
C ASP A 234 4.94 -25.26 13.88
N PHE A 235 6.27 -25.34 13.83
CA PHE A 235 6.99 -26.58 13.60
C PHE A 235 6.96 -27.47 14.84
N ILE A 236 7.26 -26.93 16.02
CA ILE A 236 7.25 -27.68 17.29
C ILE A 236 5.83 -28.17 17.62
N GLU A 237 4.82 -27.36 17.34
CA GLU A 237 3.42 -27.69 17.62
C GLU A 237 2.79 -28.60 16.56
N SER A 238 3.50 -28.88 15.46
CA SER A 238 3.00 -29.73 14.38
C SER A 238 2.76 -31.17 14.83
N ASP A 239 1.74 -31.80 14.25
CA ASP A 239 1.42 -33.20 14.53
C ASP A 239 2.56 -34.14 14.10
N GLU A 240 3.30 -33.80 13.04
CA GLU A 240 4.46 -34.55 12.60
C GLU A 240 5.57 -34.56 13.66
N PHE A 241 5.87 -33.40 14.26
CA PHE A 241 6.88 -33.29 15.32
C PHE A 241 6.42 -34.00 16.60
N LYS A 242 5.16 -33.80 17.01
CA LYS A 242 4.57 -34.50 18.17
C LYS A 242 4.50 -36.02 17.97
N ALA A 243 4.18 -36.48 16.77
CA ALA A 243 4.14 -37.90 16.43
C ALA A 243 5.55 -38.50 16.44
N PHE A 244 6.56 -37.78 15.95
CA PHE A 244 7.95 -38.19 16.05
C PHE A 244 8.39 -38.39 17.51
N LEU A 245 8.07 -37.43 18.39
CA LEU A 245 8.38 -37.54 19.82
C LEU A 245 7.75 -38.78 20.46
N LYS A 246 6.51 -39.13 20.07
CA LYS A 246 5.82 -40.35 20.54
C LYS A 246 6.43 -41.65 20.02
N LYS A 247 7.15 -41.62 18.89
CA LYS A 247 7.82 -42.80 18.30
C LYS A 247 9.18 -43.09 18.95
N LEU A 248 9.73 -42.16 19.72
CA LEU A 248 11.03 -42.35 20.36
C LEU A 248 10.91 -43.35 21.54
N PRO A 249 11.88 -44.27 21.70
CA PRO A 249 11.95 -45.14 22.87
C PRO A 249 11.98 -44.34 24.18
N THR A 250 11.08 -44.65 25.11
CA THR A 250 10.99 -44.02 26.44
C THR A 250 11.63 -44.84 27.55
N ASP A 251 12.00 -46.07 27.25
CA ASP A 251 12.60 -47.06 28.16
C ASP A 251 14.10 -46.86 28.38
N ARG A 252 14.75 -46.01 27.58
CA ARG A 252 16.20 -45.77 27.65
C ARG A 252 16.57 -44.36 27.19
N PHE A 253 17.74 -43.90 27.67
CA PHE A 253 18.33 -42.66 27.16
C PHE A 253 18.85 -42.84 25.73
N LEU A 254 18.54 -41.87 24.88
CA LEU A 254 18.99 -41.82 23.49
C LEU A 254 20.10 -40.76 23.36
N ASN A 255 21.18 -41.11 22.66
CA ASN A 255 22.18 -40.13 22.25
C ASN A 255 21.71 -39.39 20.98
N SER A 256 22.31 -38.24 20.68
CA SER A 256 21.95 -37.42 19.51
C SER A 256 22.03 -38.20 18.20
N SER A 257 23.00 -39.11 18.06
CA SER A 257 23.15 -39.96 16.87
C SER A 257 21.98 -40.93 16.68
N ALA A 258 21.44 -41.50 17.75
CA ALA A 258 20.26 -42.36 17.71
C ALA A 258 19.02 -41.56 17.32
N ILE A 259 18.81 -40.37 17.91
CA ILE A 259 17.71 -39.48 17.56
C ILE A 259 17.78 -39.07 16.08
N LEU A 260 18.97 -38.73 15.58
CA LEU A 260 19.18 -38.40 14.17
C LEU A 260 18.83 -39.56 13.22
N LYS A 261 19.09 -40.82 13.62
CA LYS A 261 18.66 -41.99 12.83
C LYS A 261 17.15 -42.12 12.79
N PHE A 262 16.45 -41.95 13.92
CA PHE A 262 14.98 -41.95 13.91
C PHE A 262 14.43 -40.80 13.06
N TRP A 263 15.06 -39.63 13.14
CA TRP A 263 14.69 -38.46 12.37
C TRP A 263 14.90 -38.66 10.85
N SER A 264 15.99 -39.33 10.44
CA SER A 264 16.23 -39.61 9.02
C SER A 264 15.27 -40.64 8.42
N LEU A 265 14.70 -41.51 9.27
CA LEU A 265 13.71 -42.51 8.86
C LEU A 265 12.28 -41.92 8.78
N ASP A 266 11.98 -40.82 9.49
CA ASP A 266 10.66 -40.20 9.46
C ASP A 266 10.49 -39.22 8.29
N THR A 267 9.94 -39.72 7.18
CA THR A 267 9.74 -38.91 5.97
C THR A 267 8.76 -37.75 6.14
N ALA A 268 7.79 -37.86 7.06
CA ALA A 268 6.79 -36.80 7.26
C ALA A 268 7.44 -35.62 8.00
N LEU A 269 8.21 -35.91 9.05
CA LEU A 269 8.99 -34.93 9.78
C LEU A 269 10.04 -34.25 8.89
N GLN A 270 10.74 -35.02 8.05
CA GLN A 270 11.70 -34.50 7.08
C GLN A 270 11.07 -33.47 6.16
N ARG A 271 9.90 -33.79 5.55
CA ARG A 271 9.18 -32.85 4.68
C ARG A 271 8.80 -31.57 5.41
N ARG A 272 8.28 -31.68 6.63
CA ARG A 272 7.90 -30.52 7.46
C ARG A 272 9.11 -29.67 7.83
N HIS A 273 10.24 -30.30 8.15
CA HIS A 273 11.50 -29.60 8.41
C HIS A 273 12.03 -28.88 7.17
N THR A 274 11.97 -29.49 5.98
CA THR A 274 12.35 -28.82 4.72
C THR A 274 11.47 -27.60 4.43
N GLN A 275 10.17 -27.64 4.77
CA GLN A 275 9.28 -26.47 4.68
C GLN A 275 9.70 -25.35 5.64
N LEU A 276 10.10 -25.70 6.87
CA LEU A 276 10.64 -24.73 7.83
C LEU A 276 11.95 -24.11 7.34
N GLU A 277 12.88 -24.92 6.83
CA GLU A 277 14.16 -24.45 6.31
C GLU A 277 13.98 -23.49 5.13
N THR A 278 13.12 -23.84 4.16
CA THR A 278 12.87 -23.00 2.98
C THR A 278 12.25 -21.66 3.37
N SER A 279 11.28 -21.67 4.29
CA SER A 279 10.66 -20.46 4.83
C SER A 279 11.65 -19.60 5.63
N THR A 280 12.51 -20.24 6.44
CA THR A 280 13.54 -19.56 7.23
C THR A 280 14.60 -18.92 6.33
N LYS A 281 15.04 -19.62 5.27
CA LYS A 281 15.97 -19.07 4.25
C LYS A 281 15.38 -17.83 3.58
N LEU A 282 14.08 -17.83 3.27
CA LEU A 282 13.40 -16.67 2.69
C LEU A 282 13.39 -15.47 3.65
N ILE A 283 13.05 -15.70 4.92
CA ILE A 283 13.05 -14.64 5.95
C ILE A 283 14.45 -14.09 6.16
N LEU A 284 15.46 -14.96 6.27
CA LEU A 284 16.85 -14.55 6.41
C LEU A 284 17.32 -13.71 5.21
N GLY A 285 16.95 -14.12 4.00
CA GLY A 285 17.22 -13.34 2.78
C GLY A 285 16.58 -11.96 2.79
N LYS A 286 15.33 -11.84 3.26
CA LYS A 286 14.64 -10.55 3.45
C LYS A 286 15.32 -9.70 4.53
N ALA A 287 15.60 -10.28 5.70
CA ALA A 287 16.25 -9.60 6.81
C ALA A 287 17.63 -9.05 6.41
N ASN A 288 18.44 -9.84 5.72
CA ASN A 288 19.75 -9.39 5.20
C ASN A 288 19.64 -8.20 4.26
N LYS A 289 18.63 -8.17 3.38
CA LYS A 289 18.37 -7.01 2.50
C LYS A 289 17.99 -5.77 3.31
N ILE A 290 17.16 -5.93 4.34
CA ILE A 290 16.75 -4.83 5.22
C ILE A 290 17.96 -4.30 6.01
N VAL A 291 18.80 -5.17 6.59
CA VAL A 291 20.02 -4.75 7.31
C VAL A 291 20.97 -3.95 6.41
N ARG A 292 21.17 -4.39 5.15
CA ARG A 292 21.98 -3.62 4.19
C ARG A 292 21.41 -2.24 3.89
N LYS A 293 20.08 -2.13 3.75
CA LYS A 293 19.39 -0.84 3.58
C LYS A 293 19.52 0.03 4.82
N LEU A 294 19.28 -0.52 6.00
CA LEU A 294 19.43 0.15 7.29
C LEU A 294 20.84 0.73 7.44
N PHE A 295 21.87 -0.04 7.14
CA PHE A 295 23.26 0.42 7.18
C PHE A 295 23.55 1.53 6.16
N THR A 296 22.91 1.50 5.01
CA THR A 296 23.04 2.55 3.99
C THR A 296 22.35 3.84 4.43
N LEU A 297 21.18 3.73 5.07
CA LEU A 297 20.43 4.86 5.63
C LEU A 297 21.15 5.48 6.83
N SER A 298 21.65 4.66 7.76
CA SER A 298 22.34 5.13 8.96
C SER A 298 23.66 5.84 8.65
N LYS A 299 24.33 5.49 7.56
CA LYS A 299 25.50 6.23 7.05
C LYS A 299 25.22 7.69 6.72
N ARG A 300 23.96 8.06 6.47
CA ARG A 300 23.55 9.45 6.17
C ARG A 300 23.40 10.32 7.42
N CYS A 301 23.32 9.71 8.61
CA CYS A 301 23.16 10.47 9.84
C CYS A 301 24.44 11.25 10.22
N PRO A 302 25.65 10.66 10.22
CA PRO A 302 26.88 11.41 10.53
C PRO A 302 27.54 12.07 9.30
N LYS A 303 27.01 11.90 8.08
CA LYS A 303 27.64 12.40 6.84
C LYS A 303 26.66 13.28 6.07
N GLN A 304 27.16 14.39 5.51
CA GLN A 304 26.41 15.18 4.55
C GLN A 304 26.01 14.29 3.35
N PRO A 305 24.71 14.09 3.08
CA PRO A 305 24.26 13.31 1.95
C PRO A 305 24.65 14.08 0.68
N LYS A 306 25.31 13.39 -0.25
CA LYS A 306 25.54 13.92 -1.60
C LYS A 306 24.34 13.58 -2.46
N ILE A 307 23.62 14.59 -2.91
CA ILE A 307 22.58 14.45 -3.92
C ILE A 307 23.21 14.86 -5.25
N SER A 308 23.46 13.86 -6.11
CA SER A 308 23.83 14.10 -7.50
C SER A 308 22.57 14.36 -8.30
N LEU A 309 22.37 15.59 -8.76
CA LEU A 309 21.27 15.90 -9.67
C LEU A 309 21.57 15.26 -11.04
N PRO A 310 20.56 14.68 -11.72
CA PRO A 310 20.72 14.26 -13.11
C PRO A 310 21.15 15.47 -13.95
N ARG A 311 22.09 15.28 -14.88
CA ARG A 311 22.40 16.32 -15.88
C ARG A 311 21.16 16.53 -16.76
N GLU A 312 20.86 17.79 -17.07
CA GLU A 312 19.82 18.19 -18.04
C GLU A 312 19.98 17.47 -19.38
#